data_AF-A0AAD6BLR0-F1
#
_entry.id   AF-A0AAD6BLR0-F1
#
_cell.length_a   1.000
_cell.length_b   1.000
_cell.length_c   1.000
_cell.angle_alpha   90.00
_cell.angle_beta   90.00
_cell.angle_gamma   90.00
#
_symmetry.space_group_name_H-M   'P 1'
#
loop_
_entity.id
_entity.type
_entity.pdbx_description
1 polymer ?
#
loop_
_entity_poly.entity_id
_entity_poly.type
_entity_poly.pdbx_seq_one_letter_code
_entity_poly.pdbx_strand_id
1 'polypeptide(L)'
;MADSAAKHEIDELYQKAKRAKSDNENGGGEVGKEIECGNILSEFKTTKVLSDSAREKNIFIHGKLADQDAVIILEKTPIREDTLAELFTGSTLKLEMKNDIYSTYRLQAPSQLNEIKTTVVCPATEKHIKKYQRQESFLVEETGADYQSITLPYIQKQSFSVQWVYNILEKKAEADRIVFEDPDPTVGFLLLPDFKWDQKQVDDLYLIAITLQRGIRSLRDLTQEHLPLLQNIFQKGKEAILQRYQLPASKLRVYLHYQPSYYHLHVHFTKLGYEAPGCGVERAHLLADVIQNLQSDPEYYKTRTLYFPLRVDDGLLSKYKEAGRL
;
A
#
# COMPACT_ATOMS: atom_id res chain seq x y z
N MET A 1 -21.84 31.01 9.23
CA MET A 1 -23.10 31.27 8.51
C MET A 1 -23.16 30.62 7.14
N ALA A 2 -22.05 30.49 6.39
CA ALA A 2 -22.03 29.81 5.09
C ALA A 2 -22.28 28.28 5.13
N ASP A 3 -21.79 27.58 6.17
CA ASP A 3 -21.96 26.11 6.34
C ASP A 3 -23.41 25.65 6.57
N SER A 4 -24.25 26.53 7.12
CA SER A 4 -25.67 26.24 7.36
C SER A 4 -26.51 26.38 6.09
N ALA A 5 -26.11 27.28 5.19
CA ALA A 5 -26.79 27.49 3.91
C ALA A 5 -26.48 26.34 2.93
N ALA A 6 -25.23 25.88 2.90
CA ALA A 6 -24.79 24.75 2.08
C ALA A 6 -25.44 23.41 2.46
N LYS A 7 -25.66 23.16 3.76
CA LYS A 7 -26.47 22.02 4.23
C LYS A 7 -27.93 22.14 3.82
N HIS A 8 -28.50 23.35 3.89
CA HIS A 8 -29.88 23.61 3.52
C HIS A 8 -30.13 23.43 2.02
N GLU A 9 -29.18 23.81 1.16
CA GLU A 9 -29.26 23.61 -0.29
C GLU A 9 -29.17 22.14 -0.70
N ILE A 10 -28.33 21.35 -0.03
CA ILE A 10 -28.24 19.90 -0.26
C ILE A 10 -29.53 19.22 0.22
N ASP A 11 -30.02 19.54 1.42
CA ASP A 11 -31.30 19.02 1.90
C ASP A 11 -32.47 19.45 1.00
N GLU A 12 -32.43 20.66 0.43
CA GLU A 12 -33.41 21.14 -0.56
C GLU A 12 -33.32 20.41 -1.91
N LEU A 13 -32.14 20.02 -2.38
CA LEU A 13 -31.96 19.17 -3.56
C LEU A 13 -32.51 17.76 -3.30
N TYR A 14 -32.23 17.18 -2.12
CA TYR A 14 -32.82 15.91 -1.69
C TYR A 14 -34.37 16.00 -1.55
N GLN A 15 -34.89 17.14 -1.07
CA GLN A 15 -36.34 17.38 -0.91
C GLN A 15 -37.04 17.68 -2.25
N LYS A 16 -36.41 18.40 -3.19
CA LYS A 16 -36.92 18.62 -4.55
C LYS A 16 -37.00 17.32 -5.34
N ALA A 17 -35.99 16.45 -5.20
CA ALA A 17 -36.01 15.11 -5.78
C ALA A 17 -37.15 14.24 -5.20
N LYS A 18 -37.52 14.43 -3.93
CA LYS A 18 -38.68 13.80 -3.29
C LYS A 18 -40.03 14.37 -3.75
N ARG A 19 -40.17 15.70 -3.84
CA ARG A 19 -41.43 16.37 -4.24
C ARG A 19 -41.78 16.16 -5.71
N ALA A 20 -40.80 16.11 -6.61
CA ALA A 20 -41.06 15.80 -8.02
C ALA A 20 -41.66 14.39 -8.23
N LYS A 21 -41.56 13.49 -7.24
CA LYS A 21 -42.13 12.13 -7.27
C LYS A 21 -43.53 12.04 -6.65
N SER A 22 -43.95 12.96 -5.79
CA SER A 22 -45.29 12.92 -5.16
C SER A 22 -46.42 13.38 -6.08
N ASP A 23 -46.10 14.17 -7.10
CA ASP A 23 -47.12 14.72 -8.01
C ASP A 23 -47.51 13.75 -9.15
N ASN A 24 -46.91 12.55 -9.21
CA ASN A 24 -47.10 11.63 -10.34
C ASN A 24 -47.57 10.21 -9.99
N GLU A 25 -48.09 9.96 -8.78
CA GLU A 25 -48.64 8.65 -8.43
C GLU A 25 -49.96 8.74 -7.65
N ASN A 26 -51.06 8.52 -8.36
CA ASN A 26 -52.28 7.96 -7.81
C ASN A 26 -52.45 6.54 -8.36
N GLY A 27 -52.25 5.53 -7.50
CA GLY A 27 -52.80 4.17 -7.71
C GLY A 27 -51.85 2.99 -7.54
N GLY A 28 -51.81 2.44 -6.32
CA GLY A 28 -51.85 0.99 -6.04
C GLY A 28 -50.59 0.12 -6.21
N GLY A 29 -50.14 -0.49 -5.09
CA GLY A 29 -49.37 -1.74 -5.07
C GLY A 29 -47.98 -1.64 -4.42
N GLU A 30 -47.86 -2.09 -3.17
CA GLU A 30 -46.60 -2.19 -2.43
C GLU A 30 -45.65 -3.23 -3.06
N VAL A 31 -44.55 -2.76 -3.64
CA VAL A 31 -43.27 -3.48 -3.74
C VAL A 31 -42.20 -2.45 -3.39
N GLY A 32 -41.28 -2.80 -2.50
CA GLY A 32 -40.28 -1.90 -1.92
C GLY A 32 -39.56 -1.06 -2.98
N LYS A 33 -39.92 0.23 -3.05
CA LYS A 33 -39.29 1.17 -3.97
C LYS A 33 -37.86 1.44 -3.53
N GLU A 34 -36.91 0.92 -4.28
CA GLU A 34 -35.56 1.48 -4.32
C GLU A 34 -35.67 2.98 -4.55
N ILE A 35 -35.04 3.75 -3.66
CA ILE A 35 -34.94 5.20 -3.81
C ILE A 35 -34.04 5.42 -5.02
N GLU A 36 -34.63 5.58 -6.20
CA GLU A 36 -33.95 6.15 -7.37
C GLU A 36 -33.48 7.55 -6.98
N CYS A 37 -32.24 7.62 -6.50
CA CYS A 37 -31.51 8.85 -6.33
C CYS A 37 -31.21 9.36 -7.74
N GLY A 38 -31.62 10.60 -8.06
CA GLY A 38 -31.32 11.20 -9.35
C GLY A 38 -29.82 11.12 -9.64
N ASN A 39 -29.43 11.09 -10.93
CA ASN A 39 -28.02 11.02 -11.32
C ASN A 39 -27.25 12.27 -10.84
N ILE A 40 -26.75 12.21 -9.61
CA ILE A 40 -26.00 13.27 -8.95
C ILE A 40 -24.70 13.59 -9.69
N LEU A 41 -24.21 12.69 -10.55
CA LEU A 41 -22.99 12.93 -11.33
C LEU A 41 -23.26 13.75 -12.60
N SER A 42 -24.52 13.95 -12.98
CA SER A 42 -24.86 14.74 -14.18
C SER A 42 -24.42 16.22 -14.05
N GLU A 43 -24.35 16.72 -12.82
CA GLU A 43 -23.91 18.09 -12.50
C GLU A 43 -22.43 18.17 -12.09
N PHE A 44 -21.72 17.04 -12.04
CA PHE A 44 -20.33 17.00 -11.58
C PHE A 44 -19.39 17.63 -12.63
N LYS A 45 -18.62 18.63 -12.20
CA LYS A 45 -17.60 19.29 -13.02
C LYS A 45 -16.22 18.79 -12.64
N THR A 46 -15.66 17.91 -13.46
CA THR A 46 -14.29 17.39 -13.28
C THR A 46 -13.27 18.53 -13.28
N THR A 47 -12.43 18.57 -12.26
CA THR A 47 -11.30 19.49 -12.16
C THR A 47 -9.98 18.78 -12.49
N LYS A 48 -9.73 17.61 -11.88
CA LYS A 48 -8.48 16.86 -12.06
C LYS A 48 -8.67 15.38 -11.73
N VAL A 49 -7.97 14.50 -12.45
CA VAL A 49 -7.78 13.10 -12.02
C VAL A 49 -6.73 13.08 -10.91
N LEU A 50 -7.13 12.60 -9.73
CA LEU A 50 -6.25 12.50 -8.57
C LEU A 50 -5.32 11.30 -8.68
N SER A 51 -5.87 10.13 -9.05
CA SER A 51 -5.12 8.88 -9.23
C SER A 51 -5.91 7.94 -10.13
N ASP A 52 -5.21 7.05 -10.81
CA ASP A 52 -5.79 5.94 -11.57
C ASP A 52 -4.92 4.69 -11.37
N SER A 53 -5.56 3.52 -11.37
CA SER A 53 -4.87 2.23 -11.34
C SER A 53 -5.41 1.33 -12.44
N ALA A 54 -4.63 1.16 -13.51
CA ALA A 54 -4.92 0.18 -14.55
C ALA A 54 -4.87 -1.26 -14.00
N ARG A 55 -4.14 -1.51 -12.90
CA ARG A 55 -4.08 -2.82 -12.24
C ARG A 55 -5.40 -3.11 -11.50
N GLU A 56 -5.76 -2.24 -10.57
CA GLU A 56 -6.95 -2.35 -9.71
C GLU A 56 -8.26 -1.94 -10.41
N LYS A 57 -8.16 -1.43 -11.65
CA LYS A 57 -9.29 -1.02 -12.47
C LYS A 57 -10.14 0.07 -11.79
N ASN A 58 -9.50 1.05 -11.16
CA ASN A 58 -10.16 2.16 -10.50
C ASN A 58 -9.56 3.53 -10.86
N ILE A 59 -10.34 4.59 -10.65
CA ILE A 59 -9.96 5.99 -10.88
C ILE A 59 -10.58 6.89 -9.82
N PHE A 60 -9.82 7.89 -9.38
CA PHE A 60 -10.16 8.87 -8.36
C PHE A 60 -10.12 10.27 -8.98
N ILE A 61 -11.21 11.02 -8.87
CA ILE A 61 -11.42 12.25 -9.61
C ILE A 61 -11.83 13.34 -8.63
N HIS A 62 -11.13 14.47 -8.66
CA HIS A 62 -11.53 15.70 -7.98
C HIS A 62 -12.31 16.59 -8.93
N GLY A 63 -13.39 17.16 -8.44
CA GLY A 63 -14.18 18.13 -9.15
C GLY A 63 -15.10 18.89 -8.22
N LYS A 64 -16.13 19.50 -8.80
CA LYS A 64 -17.16 20.22 -8.06
C LYS A 64 -18.53 19.60 -8.28
N LEU A 65 -19.31 19.53 -7.21
CA LEU A 65 -20.72 19.18 -7.22
C LEU A 65 -21.49 20.23 -6.43
N ALA A 66 -22.51 20.86 -7.04
CA ALA A 66 -23.21 22.00 -6.46
C ALA A 66 -22.25 23.06 -5.87
N ASP A 67 -21.23 23.42 -6.66
CA ASP A 67 -20.13 24.35 -6.31
C ASP A 67 -19.24 23.99 -5.10
N GLN A 68 -19.48 22.85 -4.46
CA GLN A 68 -18.66 22.30 -3.40
C GLN A 68 -17.61 21.33 -3.97
N ASP A 69 -16.43 21.27 -3.36
CA ASP A 69 -15.43 20.27 -3.71
C ASP A 69 -15.97 18.86 -3.49
N ALA A 70 -15.70 17.96 -4.44
CA ALA A 70 -16.12 16.57 -4.36
C ALA A 70 -15.05 15.64 -4.93
N VAL A 71 -14.97 14.43 -4.38
CA VAL A 71 -14.16 13.33 -4.93
C VAL A 71 -15.07 12.20 -5.38
N ILE A 72 -14.90 11.78 -6.63
CA ILE A 72 -15.57 10.62 -7.23
C ILE A 72 -14.57 9.48 -7.35
N ILE A 73 -14.98 8.29 -6.92
CA ILE A 73 -14.19 7.07 -7.06
C ILE A 73 -15.00 6.09 -7.89
N LEU A 74 -14.43 5.64 -9.01
CA LEU A 74 -15.02 4.64 -9.89
C LEU A 74 -14.16 3.39 -9.86
N GLU A 75 -14.77 2.23 -9.61
CA GLU A 75 -14.09 0.94 -9.48
C GLU A 75 -14.88 -0.13 -10.25
N LYS A 76 -14.19 -0.90 -11.09
CA LYS A 76 -14.80 -2.06 -11.76
C LYS A 76 -15.17 -3.12 -10.72
N THR A 77 -16.34 -3.72 -10.87
CA THR A 77 -16.76 -4.84 -10.04
C THR A 77 -16.02 -6.13 -10.45
N PRO A 78 -15.73 -7.04 -9.50
CA PRO A 78 -15.16 -8.35 -9.81
C PRO A 78 -16.13 -9.19 -10.65
N ILE A 79 -15.57 -10.01 -11.56
CA ILE A 79 -16.35 -11.04 -12.26
C ILE A 79 -16.72 -12.12 -11.23
N ARG A 80 -18.01 -12.48 -11.18
CA ARG A 80 -18.52 -13.46 -10.22
C ARG A 80 -18.81 -14.79 -10.91
N GLU A 81 -18.41 -15.89 -10.27
CA GLU A 81 -18.56 -17.23 -10.83
C GLU A 81 -20.02 -17.57 -11.16
N ASP A 82 -20.97 -17.15 -10.33
CA ASP A 82 -22.40 -17.40 -10.50
C ASP A 82 -23.02 -16.66 -11.70
N THR A 83 -22.33 -15.64 -12.24
CA THR A 83 -22.79 -14.86 -13.42
C THR A 83 -22.17 -15.33 -14.74
N LEU A 84 -21.26 -16.30 -14.72
CA LEU A 84 -20.49 -16.70 -15.91
C LEU A 84 -21.37 -17.20 -17.07
N ALA A 85 -22.42 -17.97 -16.76
CA ALA A 85 -23.32 -18.50 -17.77
C ALA A 85 -24.01 -17.36 -18.54
N GLU A 86 -24.60 -16.41 -17.81
CA GLU A 86 -25.25 -15.22 -18.38
C GLU A 86 -24.25 -14.35 -19.14
N LEU A 87 -23.06 -14.13 -18.57
CA LEU A 87 -21.99 -13.38 -19.21
C LEU A 87 -21.61 -13.98 -20.57
N PHE A 88 -21.43 -15.30 -20.65
CA PHE A 88 -21.03 -15.94 -21.90
C PHE A 88 -22.14 -15.94 -22.96
N THR A 89 -23.39 -16.18 -22.57
CA THR A 89 -24.50 -16.23 -23.52
C THR A 89 -24.99 -14.86 -23.96
N GLY A 90 -24.92 -13.86 -23.06
CA GLY A 90 -25.45 -12.52 -23.30
C GLY A 90 -24.45 -11.53 -23.89
N SER A 91 -23.17 -11.90 -23.99
CA SER A 91 -22.12 -11.00 -24.49
C SER A 91 -21.95 -11.04 -26.00
N THR A 92 -21.42 -9.94 -26.55
CA THR A 92 -20.88 -9.91 -27.91
C THR A 92 -19.35 -9.92 -27.87
N LEU A 93 -18.73 -10.71 -28.74
CA LEU A 93 -17.26 -10.81 -28.86
C LEU A 93 -16.78 -10.20 -30.16
N LYS A 94 -15.74 -9.36 -30.07
CA LYS A 94 -14.95 -8.90 -31.22
C LYS A 94 -13.53 -9.45 -31.11
N LEU A 95 -13.13 -10.30 -32.05
CA LEU A 95 -11.77 -10.83 -32.11
C LEU A 95 -10.77 -9.67 -32.28
N GLU A 96 -9.74 -9.64 -31.44
CA GLU A 96 -8.62 -8.70 -31.56
C GLU A 96 -7.40 -9.36 -32.17
N MET A 97 -7.06 -10.57 -31.69
CA MET A 97 -5.84 -11.27 -32.07
C MET A 97 -6.07 -12.77 -31.98
N LYS A 98 -5.49 -13.53 -32.90
CA LYS A 98 -5.42 -14.99 -32.83
C LYS A 98 -4.04 -15.46 -33.25
N ASN A 99 -3.44 -16.34 -32.45
CA ASN A 99 -2.21 -17.03 -32.77
C ASN A 99 -2.29 -18.47 -32.24
N ASP A 100 -2.29 -19.43 -33.16
CA ASP A 100 -2.47 -20.87 -32.86
C ASP A 100 -3.72 -21.12 -31.98
N ILE A 101 -3.53 -21.67 -30.77
CA ILE A 101 -4.61 -21.93 -29.80
C ILE A 101 -5.01 -20.72 -28.95
N TYR A 102 -4.25 -19.61 -29.01
CA TYR A 102 -4.53 -18.41 -28.23
C TYR A 102 -5.32 -17.40 -29.05
N SER A 103 -6.41 -16.90 -28.47
CA SER A 103 -7.20 -15.82 -29.08
C SER A 103 -7.67 -14.83 -28.02
N THR A 104 -7.55 -13.54 -28.32
CA THR A 104 -7.97 -12.44 -27.46
C THR A 104 -9.16 -11.74 -28.08
N TYR A 105 -10.20 -11.50 -27.28
CA TYR A 105 -11.43 -10.84 -27.70
C TYR A 105 -11.70 -9.62 -26.83
N ARG A 106 -12.31 -8.59 -27.43
CA ARG A 106 -13.07 -7.59 -26.70
C ARG A 106 -14.46 -8.13 -26.44
N LEU A 107 -14.78 -8.33 -25.17
CA LEU A 107 -16.10 -8.75 -24.71
C LEU A 107 -16.92 -7.52 -24.33
N GLN A 108 -18.11 -7.39 -24.91
CA GLN A 108 -19.12 -6.43 -24.48
C GLN A 108 -20.21 -7.18 -23.71
N ALA A 109 -20.19 -7.03 -22.38
CA ALA A 109 -21.10 -7.73 -21.48
C ALA A 109 -22.51 -7.12 -21.47
N PRO A 110 -23.53 -7.87 -21.04
CA PRO A 110 -24.85 -7.33 -20.73
C PRO A 110 -24.78 -6.17 -19.73
N SER A 111 -25.68 -5.19 -19.86
CA SER A 111 -25.64 -3.95 -19.05
C SER A 111 -25.74 -4.21 -17.55
N GLN A 112 -26.56 -5.18 -17.15
CA GLN A 112 -26.75 -5.57 -15.75
C GLN A 112 -25.49 -6.19 -15.10
N LEU A 113 -24.54 -6.69 -15.90
CA LEU A 113 -23.27 -7.25 -15.41
C LEU A 113 -22.12 -6.23 -15.48
N ASN A 114 -22.39 -5.00 -15.95
CA ASN A 114 -21.39 -3.97 -16.21
C ASN A 114 -21.45 -2.80 -15.22
N GLU A 115 -22.04 -3.00 -14.05
CA GLU A 115 -22.09 -1.99 -13.01
C GLU A 115 -20.69 -1.54 -12.58
N ILE A 116 -20.56 -0.24 -12.34
CA ILE A 116 -19.33 0.38 -11.84
C ILE A 116 -19.62 0.87 -10.43
N LYS A 117 -18.89 0.34 -9.46
CA LYS A 117 -18.97 0.80 -8.09
C LYS A 117 -18.54 2.26 -8.05
N THR A 118 -19.44 3.12 -7.60
CA THR A 118 -19.27 4.57 -7.60
C THR A 118 -19.38 5.08 -6.17
N THR A 119 -18.33 5.74 -5.68
CA THR A 119 -18.32 6.38 -4.35
C THR A 119 -18.21 7.89 -4.52
N VAL A 120 -19.05 8.65 -3.83
CA VAL A 120 -19.06 10.11 -3.84
C VAL A 120 -18.71 10.64 -2.46
N VAL A 121 -17.68 11.48 -2.38
CA VAL A 121 -17.32 12.22 -1.16
C VAL A 121 -17.61 13.69 -1.42
N CYS A 122 -18.67 14.24 -0.83
CA CYS A 122 -19.09 15.63 -0.97
C CYS A 122 -19.75 16.14 0.33
N PRO A 123 -19.30 17.27 0.92
CA PRO A 123 -18.14 18.05 0.52
C PRO A 123 -16.81 17.33 0.82
N ALA A 124 -15.88 17.41 -0.13
CA ALA A 124 -14.51 16.94 0.03
C ALA A 124 -13.65 18.04 0.66
N THR A 125 -12.82 17.67 1.63
CA THR A 125 -11.84 18.57 2.24
C THR A 125 -10.50 18.43 1.51
N GLU A 126 -9.56 19.37 1.71
CA GLU A 126 -8.19 19.21 1.22
C GLU A 126 -7.53 17.90 1.69
N LYS A 127 -7.89 17.40 2.87
CA LYS A 127 -7.38 16.11 3.37
C LYS A 127 -7.89 14.94 2.53
N HIS A 128 -9.15 14.98 2.08
CA HIS A 128 -9.70 13.98 1.17
C HIS A 128 -8.98 14.02 -0.19
N ILE A 129 -8.79 15.22 -0.73
CA ILE A 129 -8.11 15.42 -2.02
C ILE A 129 -6.68 14.89 -1.96
N LYS A 130 -5.90 15.29 -0.94
CA LYS A 130 -4.52 14.82 -0.73
C LYS A 130 -4.43 13.32 -0.52
N LYS A 131 -5.40 12.71 0.18
CA LYS A 131 -5.45 11.26 0.42
C LYS A 131 -5.54 10.45 -0.87
N TYR A 132 -6.35 10.91 -1.84
CA TYR A 132 -6.58 10.19 -3.10
C TYR A 132 -5.66 10.65 -4.23
N GLN A 133 -4.88 11.70 -4.03
CA GLN A 133 -3.90 12.16 -5.00
C GLN A 133 -2.74 11.17 -5.10
N ARG A 134 -2.49 10.68 -6.32
CA ARG A 134 -1.33 9.85 -6.64
C ARG A 134 -0.07 10.65 -6.33
N GLN A 135 0.76 10.10 -5.46
CA GLN A 135 2.08 10.65 -5.23
C GLN A 135 3.02 10.07 -6.30
N GLU A 136 3.47 10.96 -7.18
CA GLU A 136 4.52 10.61 -8.15
C GLU A 136 5.77 10.17 -7.39
N SER A 137 6.38 9.09 -7.88
CA SER A 137 7.59 8.52 -7.29
C SER A 137 8.68 8.43 -8.36
N PHE A 138 9.92 8.68 -7.95
CA PHE A 138 11.10 8.65 -8.80
C PHE A 138 12.00 7.53 -8.30
N LEU A 139 12.54 6.74 -9.23
CA LEU A 139 13.53 5.72 -8.88
C LEU A 139 14.89 6.41 -8.78
N VAL A 140 15.46 6.40 -7.58
CA VAL A 140 16.80 6.93 -7.31
C VAL A 140 17.81 5.81 -7.52
N GLU A 141 18.91 6.14 -8.21
CA GLU A 141 20.10 5.32 -8.31
C GLU A 141 21.16 5.88 -7.35
N GLU A 142 21.38 5.24 -6.20
CA GLU A 142 22.34 5.72 -5.20
C GLU A 142 23.63 4.89 -5.22
N THR A 143 24.73 5.51 -5.62
CA THR A 143 26.07 4.93 -5.45
C THR A 143 26.53 5.00 -3.99
N GLY A 144 27.55 4.22 -3.61
CA GLY A 144 28.16 4.34 -2.27
C GLY A 144 28.65 5.75 -1.95
N ALA A 145 29.15 6.49 -2.94
CA ALA A 145 29.56 7.89 -2.77
C ALA A 145 28.36 8.83 -2.55
N ASP A 146 27.25 8.59 -3.24
CA ASP A 146 26.02 9.37 -3.05
C ASP A 146 25.44 9.13 -1.65
N TYR A 147 25.47 7.89 -1.16
CA TYR A 147 25.07 7.60 0.22
C TYR A 147 25.87 8.44 1.22
N GLN A 148 27.19 8.47 1.09
CA GLN A 148 28.06 9.21 2.03
C GLN A 148 27.90 10.73 1.94
N SER A 149 27.68 11.27 0.73
CA SER A 149 27.66 12.72 0.49
C SER A 149 26.25 13.34 0.54
N ILE A 150 25.19 12.56 0.34
CA ILE A 150 23.81 13.05 0.23
C ILE A 150 22.92 12.41 1.30
N THR A 151 22.76 11.09 1.26
CA THR A 151 21.77 10.38 2.07
C THR A 151 22.12 10.33 3.55
N LEU A 152 23.34 9.95 3.89
CA LEU A 152 23.80 9.87 5.27
C LEU A 152 23.74 11.24 5.99
N PRO A 153 24.23 12.34 5.41
CA PRO A 153 24.05 13.68 5.99
C PRO A 153 22.58 14.07 6.17
N TYR A 154 21.70 13.71 5.22
CA TYR A 154 20.27 13.95 5.35
C TYR A 154 19.68 13.17 6.52
N ILE A 155 19.96 11.87 6.64
CA ILE A 155 19.48 11.01 7.73
C ILE A 155 19.92 11.55 9.10
N GLN A 156 21.19 11.93 9.22
CA GLN A 156 21.75 12.48 10.46
C GLN A 156 21.10 13.80 10.86
N LYS A 157 20.72 14.63 9.88
CA LYS A 157 20.05 15.91 10.14
C LYS A 157 18.58 15.76 10.55
N GLN A 158 17.87 14.78 10.00
CA GLN A 158 16.42 14.60 10.24
C GLN A 158 16.06 14.11 11.65
N SER A 159 17.03 13.67 12.46
CA SER A 159 16.80 13.22 13.85
C SER A 159 15.60 12.28 14.01
N PHE A 160 15.50 11.26 13.15
CA PHE A 160 14.40 10.28 13.20
C PHE A 160 14.36 9.60 14.57
N SER A 161 13.30 9.86 15.34
CA SER A 161 13.13 9.22 16.65
C SER A 161 12.77 7.75 16.47
N VAL A 162 13.66 6.87 16.93
CA VAL A 162 13.43 5.42 17.05
C VAL A 162 13.07 5.01 18.47
N GLN A 163 12.61 5.94 19.31
CA GLN A 163 12.33 5.67 20.72
C GLN A 163 11.28 4.57 20.92
N TRP A 164 10.30 4.46 20.03
CA TRP A 164 9.30 3.40 20.07
C TRP A 164 9.95 2.00 19.90
N VAL A 165 11.01 1.89 19.07
CA VAL A 165 11.82 0.67 18.93
C VAL A 165 12.46 0.33 20.27
N TYR A 166 13.11 1.31 20.90
CA TYR A 166 13.76 1.10 22.19
C TYR A 166 12.78 0.75 23.31
N ASN A 167 11.57 1.29 23.29
CA ASN A 167 10.53 0.90 24.24
C ASN A 167 10.15 -0.58 24.10
N ILE A 168 10.13 -1.12 22.89
CA ILE A 168 9.91 -2.56 22.64
C ILE A 168 11.12 -3.36 23.12
N LEU A 169 12.34 -2.97 22.73
CA LEU A 169 13.58 -3.67 23.13
C LEU A 169 13.75 -3.72 24.66
N GLU A 170 13.39 -2.65 25.35
CA GLU A 170 13.48 -2.52 26.81
C GLU A 170 12.22 -3.03 27.54
N LYS A 171 11.29 -3.65 26.81
CA LYS A 171 10.02 -4.21 27.33
C LYS A 171 9.14 -3.19 28.08
N LYS A 172 9.27 -1.91 27.74
CA LYS A 172 8.43 -0.81 28.21
C LYS A 172 7.11 -0.71 27.44
N ALA A 173 7.04 -1.28 26.23
CA ALA A 173 5.85 -1.34 25.39
C ALA A 173 5.82 -2.66 24.59
N GLU A 174 4.61 -3.14 24.28
CA GLU A 174 4.36 -4.32 23.41
C GLU A 174 5.05 -5.63 23.84
N ALA A 175 5.47 -5.74 25.09
CA ALA A 175 6.19 -6.91 25.59
C ALA A 175 5.36 -8.20 25.51
N ASP A 176 4.05 -8.09 25.66
CA ASP A 176 3.06 -9.16 25.55
C ASP A 176 2.85 -9.66 24.11
N ARG A 177 3.25 -8.87 23.11
CA ARG A 177 3.12 -9.19 21.68
C ARG A 177 4.33 -9.95 21.12
N ILE A 178 5.38 -10.13 21.92
CA ILE A 178 6.62 -10.78 21.47
C ILE A 178 6.36 -12.27 21.24
N VAL A 179 6.63 -12.72 20.01
CA VAL A 179 6.48 -14.12 19.58
C VAL A 179 7.75 -14.92 19.86
N PHE A 180 8.90 -14.28 19.69
CA PHE A 180 10.21 -14.89 19.94
C PHE A 180 11.21 -13.82 20.36
N GLU A 181 12.14 -14.21 21.23
CA GLU A 181 13.23 -13.38 21.72
C GLU A 181 14.51 -14.19 21.76
N ASP A 182 15.55 -13.65 21.15
CA ASP A 182 16.93 -14.03 21.41
C ASP A 182 17.60 -12.88 22.17
N PRO A 183 17.98 -13.07 23.44
CA PRO A 183 18.47 -11.99 24.31
C PRO A 183 19.93 -11.61 24.08
N ASP A 184 20.64 -12.26 23.15
CA ASP A 184 22.05 -11.92 22.89
C ASP A 184 22.20 -10.46 22.43
N PRO A 185 23.06 -9.64 23.06
CA PRO A 185 23.14 -8.21 22.77
C PRO A 185 23.70 -7.88 21.38
N THR A 186 24.35 -8.85 20.71
CA THR A 186 25.02 -8.66 19.42
C THR A 186 24.31 -9.40 18.28
N VAL A 187 23.88 -10.64 18.51
CA VAL A 187 23.23 -11.47 17.49
C VAL A 187 21.74 -11.70 17.76
N GLY A 188 21.23 -11.18 18.87
CA GLY A 188 19.85 -11.34 19.29
C GLY A 188 18.88 -10.35 18.65
N PHE A 189 17.59 -10.70 18.71
CA PHE A 189 16.49 -9.93 18.14
C PHE A 189 15.16 -10.27 18.82
N LEU A 190 14.20 -9.37 18.69
CA LEU A 190 12.80 -9.62 19.04
C LEU A 190 11.97 -9.83 17.77
N LEU A 191 11.13 -10.85 17.75
CA LEU A 191 10.15 -11.10 16.69
C LEU A 191 8.76 -10.81 17.22
N LEU A 192 8.00 -9.96 16.54
CA LEU A 192 6.65 -9.59 16.94
C LEU A 192 5.76 -9.25 15.73
N PRO A 193 4.42 -9.36 15.85
CA PRO A 193 3.47 -8.96 14.81
C PRO A 193 3.62 -7.46 14.46
N ASP A 194 3.70 -7.15 13.17
CA ASP A 194 3.67 -5.78 12.68
C ASP A 194 2.31 -5.14 13.05
N PHE A 195 2.30 -3.83 13.32
CA PHE A 195 1.06 -3.12 13.66
C PHE A 195 0.00 -3.17 12.57
N LYS A 196 0.38 -3.47 11.31
CA LYS A 196 -0.52 -3.61 10.17
C LYS A 196 -1.31 -4.93 10.17
N TRP A 197 -0.91 -5.92 10.96
CA TRP A 197 -1.57 -7.23 11.01
C TRP A 197 -2.43 -7.38 12.26
N ASP A 198 -3.72 -7.68 12.07
CA ASP A 198 -4.69 -7.84 13.16
C ASP A 198 -4.68 -9.26 13.78
N GLN A 199 -3.87 -10.16 13.22
CA GLN A 199 -3.68 -11.55 13.68
C GLN A 199 -4.91 -12.45 13.59
N LYS A 200 -5.96 -12.06 12.85
CA LYS A 200 -7.17 -12.89 12.70
C LYS A 200 -7.00 -14.03 11.71
N GLN A 201 -6.18 -13.84 10.68
CA GLN A 201 -5.87 -14.85 9.68
C GLN A 201 -4.38 -14.87 9.37
N VAL A 202 -3.92 -15.99 8.81
CA VAL A 202 -2.52 -16.15 8.39
C VAL A 202 -2.29 -15.68 6.95
N ASP A 203 -3.34 -15.39 6.19
CA ASP A 203 -3.28 -15.00 4.79
C ASP A 203 -2.55 -13.68 4.55
N ASP A 204 -2.59 -12.78 5.53
CA ASP A 204 -1.90 -11.50 5.58
C ASP A 204 -0.84 -11.45 6.71
N LEU A 205 -0.34 -12.63 7.13
CA LEU A 205 0.67 -12.73 8.19
C LEU A 205 1.84 -11.76 7.91
N TYR A 206 2.14 -10.94 8.92
CA TYR A 206 3.20 -9.95 8.90
C TYR A 206 3.85 -9.82 10.29
N LEU A 207 5.09 -10.27 10.41
CA LEU A 207 5.95 -10.02 11.57
C LEU A 207 7.15 -9.17 11.21
N ILE A 208 7.72 -8.53 12.22
CA ILE A 208 9.01 -7.84 12.13
C ILE A 208 9.98 -8.44 13.15
N ALA A 209 11.23 -8.62 12.74
CA ALA A 209 12.35 -8.88 13.63
C ALA A 209 13.13 -7.58 13.85
N ILE A 210 13.29 -7.16 15.09
CA ILE A 210 14.03 -5.96 15.49
C ILE A 210 15.31 -6.40 16.21
N THR A 211 16.47 -5.96 15.73
CA THR A 211 17.76 -6.36 16.32
C THR A 211 17.99 -5.72 17.68
N LEU A 212 18.62 -6.44 18.62
CA LEU A 212 19.00 -5.86 19.91
C LEU A 212 20.20 -4.91 19.77
N GLN A 213 21.14 -5.26 18.89
CA GLN A 213 22.28 -4.41 18.56
C GLN A 213 21.79 -3.06 18.00
N ARG A 214 22.25 -1.97 18.63
CA ARG A 214 21.95 -0.59 18.22
C ARG A 214 23.00 -0.11 17.20
N GLY A 215 22.64 0.94 16.45
CA GLY A 215 23.57 1.63 15.56
C GLY A 215 23.65 1.08 14.13
N ILE A 216 22.96 -0.03 13.83
CA ILE A 216 22.81 -0.52 12.46
C ILE A 216 21.56 0.15 11.86
N ARG A 217 21.74 1.13 10.97
CA ARG A 217 20.63 1.97 10.49
C ARG A 217 19.89 1.36 9.31
N SER A 218 20.60 0.72 8.39
CA SER A 218 20.06 0.17 7.15
C SER A 218 21.03 -0.86 6.53
N LEU A 219 20.73 -1.31 5.31
CA LEU A 219 21.64 -2.15 4.51
C LEU A 219 23.05 -1.56 4.40
N ARG A 220 23.19 -0.24 4.33
CA ARG A 220 24.49 0.44 4.15
C ARG A 220 25.46 0.24 5.32
N ASP A 221 24.96 -0.08 6.51
CA ASP A 221 25.78 -0.36 7.68
C ASP A 221 26.15 -1.85 7.82
N LEU A 222 25.56 -2.73 6.99
CA LEU A 222 25.84 -4.16 7.05
C LEU A 222 27.23 -4.48 6.51
N THR A 223 27.90 -5.39 7.21
CA THR A 223 29.24 -5.91 6.93
C THR A 223 29.28 -7.40 7.25
N GLN A 224 30.39 -8.07 6.97
CA GLN A 224 30.58 -9.47 7.31
C GLN A 224 30.43 -9.77 8.81
N GLU A 225 30.73 -8.82 9.70
CA GLU A 225 30.57 -8.95 11.16
C GLU A 225 29.12 -9.22 11.57
N HIS A 226 28.16 -8.79 10.74
CA HIS A 226 26.73 -8.94 11.00
C HIS A 226 26.16 -10.27 10.48
N LEU A 227 26.95 -11.11 9.79
CA LEU A 227 26.47 -12.39 9.28
C LEU A 227 25.84 -13.30 10.36
N PRO A 228 26.43 -13.45 11.57
CA PRO A 228 25.81 -14.25 12.62
C PRO A 228 24.43 -13.73 13.04
N LEU A 229 24.27 -12.40 13.18
CA LEU A 229 22.98 -11.75 13.47
C LEU A 229 21.94 -12.03 12.38
N LEU A 230 22.32 -11.82 11.11
CA LEU A 230 21.42 -12.01 9.96
C LEU A 230 20.98 -13.48 9.80
N GLN A 231 21.91 -14.42 9.96
CA GLN A 231 21.62 -15.85 9.95
C GLN A 231 20.74 -16.24 11.14
N ASN A 232 20.99 -15.70 12.33
CA ASN A 232 20.17 -15.96 13.50
C ASN A 232 18.71 -15.51 13.29
N ILE A 233 18.51 -14.30 12.77
CA ILE A 233 17.18 -13.78 12.41
C ILE A 233 16.52 -14.70 11.38
N PHE A 234 17.24 -15.07 10.32
CA PHE A 234 16.66 -15.88 9.25
C PHE A 234 16.23 -17.26 9.76
N GLN A 235 17.09 -17.97 10.49
CA GLN A 235 16.82 -19.33 10.98
C GLN A 235 15.79 -19.32 12.10
N LYS A 236 16.08 -18.65 13.23
CA LYS A 236 15.21 -18.68 14.40
C LYS A 236 13.87 -17.97 14.15
N GLY A 237 13.84 -16.95 13.29
CA GLY A 237 12.60 -16.30 12.89
C GLY A 237 11.66 -17.23 12.14
N LYS A 238 12.17 -18.00 11.17
CA LYS A 238 11.38 -19.01 10.44
C LYS A 238 10.91 -20.14 11.36
N GLU A 239 11.77 -20.60 12.27
CA GLU A 239 11.43 -21.64 13.25
C GLU A 239 10.32 -21.17 14.19
N ALA A 240 10.44 -19.97 14.75
CA ALA A 240 9.42 -19.37 15.62
C ALA A 240 8.06 -19.24 14.90
N ILE A 241 8.06 -18.79 13.63
CA ILE A 241 6.84 -18.67 12.83
C ILE A 241 6.22 -20.04 12.55
N LEU A 242 7.03 -21.05 12.22
CA LEU A 242 6.56 -22.42 12.04
C LEU A 242 5.91 -22.96 13.32
N GLN A 243 6.55 -22.78 14.47
CA GLN A 243 6.02 -23.27 15.75
C GLN A 243 4.72 -22.56 16.14
N ARG A 244 4.68 -21.22 15.99
CA ARG A 244 3.56 -20.40 16.47
C ARG A 244 2.33 -20.42 15.56
N TYR A 245 2.54 -20.44 14.24
CA TYR A 245 1.49 -20.24 13.23
C TYR A 245 1.38 -21.40 12.23
N GLN A 246 2.18 -22.45 12.37
CA GLN A 246 2.19 -23.63 11.49
C GLN A 246 2.41 -23.26 10.00
N LEU A 247 3.08 -22.13 9.76
CA LEU A 247 3.38 -21.64 8.42
C LEU A 247 4.82 -22.06 8.05
N PRO A 248 5.02 -22.93 7.05
CA PRO A 248 6.35 -23.37 6.66
C PRO A 248 7.17 -22.25 6.03
N ALA A 249 8.48 -22.33 6.19
CA ALA A 249 9.47 -21.41 5.63
C ALA A 249 9.29 -21.13 4.13
N SER A 250 8.91 -22.15 3.35
CA SER A 250 8.67 -22.03 1.90
C SER A 250 7.47 -21.15 1.53
N LYS A 251 6.62 -20.82 2.49
CA LYS A 251 5.49 -19.88 2.34
C LYS A 251 5.79 -18.50 2.90
N LEU A 252 7.05 -18.20 3.25
CA LEU A 252 7.48 -16.90 3.77
C LEU A 252 8.31 -16.13 2.74
N ARG A 253 8.05 -14.83 2.66
CA ARG A 253 8.96 -13.83 2.09
C ARG A 253 9.66 -13.14 3.26
N VAL A 254 10.98 -13.21 3.30
CA VAL A 254 11.81 -12.62 4.39
C VAL A 254 12.77 -11.61 3.79
N TYR A 255 12.66 -10.34 4.18
CA TYR A 255 13.33 -9.24 3.47
C TYR A 255 13.56 -8.01 4.35
N LEU A 256 14.45 -7.14 3.89
CA LEU A 256 14.67 -5.79 4.44
C LEU A 256 14.20 -4.73 3.46
N HIS A 257 13.88 -3.55 3.95
CA HIS A 257 13.60 -2.39 3.11
C HIS A 257 14.86 -1.53 2.88
N TYR A 258 14.97 -0.97 1.67
CA TYR A 258 15.85 0.14 1.36
C TYR A 258 15.11 1.17 0.49
N GLN A 259 14.94 2.44 0.89
CA GLN A 259 15.19 2.97 2.25
C GLN A 259 14.21 2.35 3.28
N PRO A 260 14.66 2.12 4.52
CA PRO A 260 13.79 1.68 5.60
C PRO A 260 12.87 2.82 6.07
N SER A 261 11.73 2.48 6.67
CA SER A 261 10.82 3.50 7.24
C SER A 261 11.33 4.10 8.56
N TYR A 262 12.32 3.46 9.20
CA TYR A 262 13.03 3.95 10.37
C TYR A 262 14.43 3.34 10.40
N TYR A 263 15.40 4.09 10.93
CA TYR A 263 16.83 3.76 10.84
C TYR A 263 17.33 2.97 12.06
N HIS A 264 16.73 1.80 12.27
CA HIS A 264 17.22 0.73 13.16
C HIS A 264 16.93 -0.59 12.45
N LEU A 265 17.93 -1.46 12.31
CA LEU A 265 17.83 -2.66 11.48
C LEU A 265 16.64 -3.53 11.89
N HIS A 266 15.81 -3.84 10.89
CA HIS A 266 14.67 -4.72 11.05
C HIS A 266 14.45 -5.54 9.80
N VAL A 267 13.87 -6.73 9.99
CA VAL A 267 13.58 -7.69 8.92
C VAL A 267 12.08 -7.98 8.93
N HIS A 268 11.46 -7.93 7.76
CA HIS A 268 10.07 -8.25 7.54
C HIS A 268 9.91 -9.75 7.23
N PHE A 269 8.94 -10.37 7.87
CA PHE A 269 8.48 -11.74 7.58
C PHE A 269 7.02 -11.66 7.15
N THR A 270 6.74 -11.92 5.88
CA THR A 270 5.37 -11.91 5.35
C THR A 270 5.01 -13.23 4.69
N LYS A 271 3.73 -13.60 4.68
CA LYS A 271 3.27 -14.74 3.88
C LYS A 271 3.51 -14.44 2.39
N LEU A 272 4.01 -15.41 1.65
CA LEU A 272 4.39 -15.25 0.23
C LEU A 272 3.20 -14.80 -0.65
N GLY A 273 2.01 -15.35 -0.38
CA GLY A 273 0.78 -14.98 -1.08
C GLY A 273 0.21 -13.60 -0.72
N TYR A 274 0.76 -12.94 0.29
CA TYR A 274 0.37 -11.58 0.68
C TYR A 274 1.22 -10.56 -0.08
N GLU A 275 0.56 -9.66 -0.81
CA GLU A 275 1.20 -8.48 -1.42
C GLU A 275 1.37 -7.36 -0.40
N ALA A 276 2.28 -7.58 0.56
CA ALA A 276 2.56 -6.61 1.61
C ALA A 276 3.11 -5.29 1.03
N PRO A 277 2.70 -4.12 1.56
CA PRO A 277 3.29 -2.85 1.16
C PRO A 277 4.81 -2.84 1.32
N GLY A 278 5.52 -2.47 0.24
CA GLY A 278 6.98 -2.41 0.22
C GLY A 278 7.70 -3.73 -0.13
N CYS A 279 6.96 -4.79 -0.51
CA CYS A 279 7.58 -6.04 -0.96
C CYS A 279 8.05 -6.03 -2.43
N GLY A 280 7.95 -4.90 -3.12
CA GLY A 280 8.42 -4.72 -4.51
C GLY A 280 9.95 -4.70 -4.60
N VAL A 281 10.49 -5.09 -5.76
CA VAL A 281 11.94 -5.21 -6.00
C VAL A 281 12.69 -3.90 -5.83
N GLU A 282 12.00 -2.79 -6.07
CA GLU A 282 12.52 -1.43 -5.89
C GLU A 282 12.75 -1.07 -4.42
N ARG A 283 12.34 -1.91 -3.46
CA ARG A 283 12.51 -1.61 -2.03
C ARG A 283 12.93 -2.82 -1.20
N ALA A 284 12.43 -4.01 -1.52
CA ALA A 284 12.66 -5.22 -0.75
C ALA A 284 13.93 -5.93 -1.20
N HIS A 285 14.80 -6.23 -0.23
CA HIS A 285 15.99 -7.07 -0.41
C HIS A 285 15.82 -8.35 0.40
N LEU A 286 15.76 -9.51 -0.26
CA LEU A 286 15.61 -10.80 0.42
C LEU A 286 16.77 -11.01 1.40
N LEU A 287 16.46 -11.39 2.64
CA LEU A 287 17.48 -11.58 3.67
C LEU A 287 18.48 -12.68 3.29
N ALA A 288 18.02 -13.73 2.60
CA ALA A 288 18.88 -14.80 2.09
C ALA A 288 19.90 -14.28 1.06
N ASP A 289 19.51 -13.34 0.21
CA ASP A 289 20.41 -12.73 -0.77
C ASP A 289 21.37 -11.75 -0.10
N VAL A 290 20.89 -11.00 0.89
CA VAL A 290 21.73 -10.10 1.72
C VAL A 290 22.85 -10.87 2.41
N ILE A 291 22.53 -12.03 2.98
CA ILE A 291 23.52 -12.93 3.59
C ILE A 291 24.54 -13.41 2.55
N GLN A 292 24.09 -13.91 1.40
CA GLN A 292 24.98 -14.39 0.34
C GLN A 292 25.87 -13.28 -0.24
N ASN A 293 25.31 -12.08 -0.42
CA ASN A 293 26.04 -10.91 -0.88
C ASN A 293 27.22 -10.60 0.05
N LEU A 294 26.97 -10.52 1.36
CA LEU A 294 28.00 -10.28 2.37
C LEU A 294 29.01 -11.43 2.52
N GLN A 295 28.60 -12.67 2.27
CA GLN A 295 29.51 -13.82 2.21
C GLN A 295 30.45 -13.75 1.01
N SER A 296 29.97 -13.21 -0.11
CA SER A 296 30.77 -13.07 -1.34
C SER A 296 31.67 -11.83 -1.35
N ASP A 297 31.20 -10.73 -0.77
CA ASP A 297 31.89 -9.45 -0.72
C ASP A 297 31.58 -8.75 0.62
N PRO A 298 32.55 -8.68 1.56
CA PRO A 298 32.37 -8.06 2.87
C PRO A 298 31.91 -6.59 2.83
N GLU A 299 32.18 -5.90 1.71
CA GLU A 299 31.90 -4.48 1.51
C GLU A 299 30.77 -4.24 0.48
N TYR A 300 30.01 -5.30 0.14
CA TYR A 300 28.98 -5.26 -0.90
C TYR A 300 28.04 -4.07 -0.74
N TYR A 301 27.45 -3.92 0.44
CA TYR A 301 26.47 -2.85 0.68
C TYR A 301 27.10 -1.47 0.84
N LYS A 302 28.41 -1.36 1.08
CA LYS A 302 29.09 -0.06 1.11
C LYS A 302 29.38 0.45 -0.30
N THR A 303 29.71 -0.45 -1.22
CA THR A 303 30.24 -0.08 -2.54
C THR A 303 29.20 -0.13 -3.66
N ARG A 304 28.24 -1.06 -3.59
CA ARG A 304 27.26 -1.27 -4.67
C ARG A 304 26.24 -0.14 -4.73
N THR A 305 25.76 0.09 -5.95
CA THR A 305 24.63 0.98 -6.20
C THR A 305 23.34 0.33 -5.71
N LEU A 306 22.51 1.07 -4.97
CA LEU A 306 21.20 0.64 -4.51
C LEU A 306 20.13 1.51 -5.15
N TYR A 307 19.05 0.87 -5.61
CA TYR A 307 17.92 1.53 -6.23
C TYR A 307 16.76 1.60 -5.26
N PHE A 308 16.09 2.75 -5.17
CA PHE A 308 14.90 2.89 -4.34
C PHE A 308 13.94 3.99 -4.80
N PRO A 309 12.63 3.84 -4.59
CA PRO A 309 11.67 4.88 -4.93
C PRO A 309 11.65 5.96 -3.85
N LEU A 310 11.61 7.21 -4.27
CA LEU A 310 11.27 8.36 -3.43
C LEU A 310 10.08 9.10 -3.99
N ARG A 311 9.21 9.59 -3.11
CA ARG A 311 8.03 10.38 -3.50
C ARG A 311 8.42 11.83 -3.74
N VAL A 312 7.62 12.53 -4.54
CA VAL A 312 7.86 13.95 -4.88
C VAL A 312 7.96 14.88 -3.66
N ASP A 313 7.28 14.54 -2.57
CA ASP A 313 7.26 15.27 -1.30
C ASP A 313 8.30 14.75 -0.29
N ASP A 314 9.11 13.76 -0.66
CA ASP A 314 10.20 13.27 0.17
C ASP A 314 11.38 14.24 0.15
N GLY A 315 11.81 14.72 1.32
CA GLY A 315 12.90 15.68 1.44
C GLY A 315 14.25 15.13 0.95
N LEU A 316 14.45 13.80 0.96
CA LEU A 316 15.66 13.19 0.41
C LEU A 316 15.68 13.33 -1.12
N LEU A 317 14.52 13.26 -1.79
CA LEU A 317 14.44 13.44 -3.24
C LEU A 317 14.95 14.83 -3.65
N SER A 318 14.60 15.86 -2.89
CA SER A 318 15.11 17.21 -3.10
C SER A 318 16.64 17.27 -3.02
N LYS A 319 17.27 16.51 -2.12
CA LYS A 319 18.74 16.45 -2.01
C LYS A 319 19.41 15.78 -3.20
N TYR A 320 18.81 14.74 -3.76
CA TYR A 320 19.30 14.16 -5.01
C TYR A 320 19.16 15.11 -6.20
N LYS A 321 18.06 15.87 -6.28
CA LYS A 321 17.87 16.90 -7.32
C LYS A 321 18.89 18.03 -7.20
N GLU A 322 19.11 18.55 -5.99
CA GLU A 322 20.13 19.57 -5.71
C GLU A 322 21.54 19.11 -6.11
N ALA A 323 21.84 17.82 -5.96
CA ALA A 323 23.11 17.21 -6.33
C ALA A 323 23.21 16.81 -7.83
N GLY A 324 22.17 17.05 -8.64
CA GLY A 324 22.16 16.71 -10.06
C GLY A 324 22.17 15.20 -10.34
N ARG A 325 21.55 14.39 -9.46
CA ARG A 325 21.52 12.93 -9.52
C ARG A 325 20.17 12.35 -9.98
N LEU A 326 19.28 13.18 -10.52
CA LEU A 326 17.94 12.82 -10.98
C LEU A 326 17.59 13.49 -12.31
#